data_AF-A0A963Q5J0-F1
#
_entry.id   AF-A0A963Q5J0-F1
#
_cell.length_a   1.000
_cell.length_b   1.000
_cell.length_c   1.000
_cell.angle_alpha   90.00
_cell.angle_beta   90.00
_cell.angle_gamma   90.00
#
_symmetry.space_group_name_H-M   'P 1'
#
loop_
_entity.id
_entity.type
_entity.pdbx_description
1 polymer ?
#
loop_
_entity_poly.entity_id
_entity_poly.type
_entity_poly.pdbx_seq_one_letter_code
_entity_poly.pdbx_strand_id
1 'polypeptide(L)'
;GPKRISSLINLWGFVLMTPFGLAMALQFEFAAVGPGIWVLLVFYALAASMGTVWLWMTGTRHLPAAQGGIFTVMLPISAALVGVLALGETMTGLQLLAFAIALFGVFLTWNHR
;
A
#
# COMPACT_ATOMS: atom_id res chain seq x y z
N GLY A 1 12.00 -7.09 -16.92
CA GLY A 1 12.48 -6.09 -15.95
C GLY A 1 11.33 -5.44 -15.19
N PRO A 2 11.58 -4.73 -14.09
CA PRO A 2 10.56 -4.15 -13.21
C PRO A 2 9.50 -3.31 -13.94
N LYS A 3 9.91 -2.51 -14.93
CA LYS A 3 9.02 -1.68 -15.77
C LYS A 3 8.00 -2.52 -16.56
N ARG A 4 8.41 -3.70 -17.07
CA ARG A 4 7.53 -4.63 -17.81
C ARG A 4 6.50 -5.30 -16.89
N ILE A 5 6.88 -5.63 -15.66
CA ILE A 5 5.96 -6.22 -14.68
C ILE A 5 4.92 -5.16 -14.26
N SER A 6 5.39 -3.96 -13.93
CA SER A 6 4.50 -2.82 -13.61
C SER A 6 3.55 -2.52 -14.76
N SER A 7 4.02 -2.44 -16.01
CA SER A 7 3.15 -2.14 -17.16
C SER A 7 2.09 -3.20 -17.39
N LEU A 8 2.40 -4.49 -17.21
CA LEU A 8 1.42 -5.57 -17.38
C LEU A 8 0.35 -5.56 -16.29
N ILE A 9 0.74 -5.38 -15.03
CA ILE A 9 -0.20 -5.29 -13.91
C ILE A 9 -1.13 -4.08 -14.10
N ASN A 10 -0.57 -2.93 -14.47
CA ASN A 10 -1.35 -1.72 -14.73
C ASN A 10 -2.27 -1.86 -15.95
N LEU A 11 -1.81 -2.52 -17.01
CA LEU A 11 -2.63 -2.75 -18.21
C LEU A 11 -3.84 -3.63 -17.88
N TRP A 12 -3.63 -4.75 -17.18
CA TRP A 12 -4.73 -5.61 -16.78
C TRP A 12 -5.66 -4.93 -15.78
N GLY A 13 -5.09 -4.23 -14.78
CA GLY A 13 -5.88 -3.42 -13.85
C GLY A 13 -6.75 -2.40 -14.59
N PHE A 14 -6.17 -1.68 -15.55
CA PHE A 14 -6.89 -0.73 -16.38
C PHE A 14 -8.00 -1.39 -17.18
N VAL A 15 -7.72 -2.46 -17.94
CA VAL A 15 -8.72 -3.15 -18.76
C VAL A 15 -9.87 -3.68 -17.90
N LEU A 16 -9.57 -4.26 -16.74
CA LEU A 16 -10.57 -4.84 -15.85
C LEU A 16 -11.40 -3.77 -15.14
N MET A 17 -10.81 -2.66 -14.71
CA MET A 17 -11.53 -1.58 -14.01
C MET A 17 -12.24 -0.60 -14.94
N THR A 18 -11.77 -0.40 -16.17
CA THR A 18 -12.36 0.56 -17.13
C THR A 18 -13.87 0.38 -17.34
N PRO A 19 -14.44 -0.82 -17.57
CA PRO A 19 -15.88 -0.94 -17.77
C PRO A 19 -16.70 -0.51 -16.54
N PHE A 20 -16.24 -0.85 -15.34
CA PHE A 20 -16.90 -0.44 -14.09
C PHE A 20 -16.72 1.06 -13.82
N GLY A 21 -15.51 1.57 -14.05
CA GLY A 21 -15.17 2.98 -13.91
C GLY A 21 -15.96 3.86 -14.88
N LEU A 22 -16.13 3.43 -16.13
CA LEU A 22 -16.96 4.13 -17.12
C LEU A 22 -18.43 4.14 -16.71
N ALA A 23 -18.97 3.00 -16.25
CA ALA A 23 -20.35 2.94 -15.78
C ALA A 23 -20.61 3.92 -14.61
N MET A 24 -19.67 4.03 -13.66
CA MET A 24 -19.77 4.99 -12.55
C MET A 24 -19.50 6.44 -13.00
N ALA A 25 -18.57 6.65 -13.92
CA ALA A 25 -18.20 7.97 -14.43
C ALA A 25 -19.36 8.70 -15.12
N LEU A 26 -20.26 7.97 -15.78
CA LEU A 26 -21.42 8.55 -16.46
C LEU A 26 -22.38 9.30 -15.51
N GLN A 27 -22.35 8.97 -14.21
CA GLN A 27 -23.20 9.60 -13.20
C GLN A 27 -22.40 10.53 -12.27
N PHE A 28 -21.09 10.69 -12.50
CA PHE A 28 -20.20 11.40 -11.60
C PHE A 28 -20.00 12.87 -12.02
N GLU A 29 -20.17 13.78 -11.07
CA GLU A 29 -19.94 15.21 -11.29
C GLU A 29 -18.46 15.57 -11.11
N PHE A 30 -17.68 15.47 -12.20
CA PHE A 30 -16.24 15.77 -12.17
C PHE A 30 -15.90 17.22 -11.78
N ALA A 31 -16.81 18.16 -12.06
CA ALA A 31 -16.62 19.58 -11.75
C ALA A 31 -16.61 19.87 -10.23
N ALA A 32 -17.22 19.00 -9.42
CA ALA A 32 -17.19 19.11 -7.97
C ALA A 32 -15.81 18.76 -7.37
N VAL A 33 -14.92 18.14 -8.15
CA VAL A 33 -13.58 17.73 -7.70
C VAL A 33 -12.57 18.84 -7.95
N GLY A 34 -12.05 19.43 -6.87
CA GLY A 34 -11.05 20.49 -6.95
C GLY A 34 -9.74 20.05 -7.63
N PRO A 35 -9.01 20.95 -8.31
CA PRO A 35 -7.78 20.63 -9.04
C PRO A 35 -6.70 19.94 -8.20
N GLY A 36 -6.59 20.28 -6.91
CA GLY A 36 -5.62 19.67 -6.00
C GLY A 36 -5.82 18.15 -5.80
N ILE A 37 -7.08 17.69 -5.82
CA ILE A 37 -7.39 16.26 -5.68
C ILE A 37 -6.91 15.49 -6.91
N TRP A 38 -7.04 16.08 -8.11
CA TRP A 38 -6.51 15.47 -9.33
C TRP A 38 -5.00 15.28 -9.29
N VAL A 39 -4.26 16.27 -8.78
CA VAL A 39 -2.81 16.16 -8.58
C VAL A 39 -2.47 15.04 -7.60
N LEU A 40 -3.15 15.00 -6.45
CA LEU A 40 -2.98 13.94 -5.46
C LEU A 40 -3.31 12.55 -6.02
N LEU A 41 -4.34 12.46 -6.87
CA LEU A 41 -4.74 11.22 -7.52
C LEU A 41 -3.67 10.71 -8.50
N VAL A 42 -3.09 11.60 -9.32
CA VAL A 42 -1.98 11.25 -10.21
C VAL A 42 -0.75 10.85 -9.39
N PHE A 43 -0.40 11.62 -8.36
CA PHE A 43 0.71 11.30 -7.47
C PHE A 43 0.53 9.91 -6.82
N TYR A 44 -0.64 9.65 -6.24
CA TYR A 44 -0.97 8.38 -5.64
C TYR A 44 -0.90 7.22 -6.65
N ALA A 45 -1.48 7.40 -7.84
CA ALA A 45 -1.45 6.38 -8.88
C ALA A 45 -0.02 6.03 -9.29
N LEU A 46 0.86 7.03 -9.47
CA LEU A 46 2.26 6.80 -9.80
C LEU A 46 3.05 6.15 -8.66
N ALA A 47 2.83 6.61 -7.42
CA ALA A 47 3.48 6.06 -6.24
C ALA A 47 3.09 4.58 -6.05
N ALA A 48 1.79 4.26 -6.11
CA ALA A 48 1.27 2.91 -5.96
C ALA A 48 1.72 1.97 -7.11
N SER A 49 1.79 2.48 -8.34
CA SER A 49 1.98 1.65 -9.54
C SER A 49 3.45 1.46 -9.93
N MET A 50 4.24 2.53 -9.86
CA MET A 50 5.65 2.50 -10.25
C MET A 50 6.55 2.51 -9.03
N GLY A 51 6.27 3.38 -8.04
CA GLY A 51 7.06 3.50 -6.82
C GLY A 51 7.10 2.19 -6.03
N THR A 52 5.94 1.64 -5.67
CA THR A 52 5.84 0.40 -4.90
C THR A 52 6.45 -0.79 -5.63
N VAL A 53 6.19 -0.95 -6.94
CA VAL A 53 6.76 -2.06 -7.72
C VAL A 53 8.28 -1.95 -7.82
N TRP A 54 8.81 -0.74 -8.00
CA TRP A 54 10.25 -0.51 -8.02
C TRP A 54 10.89 -0.81 -6.65
N LEU A 55 10.30 -0.33 -5.56
CA LEU A 55 10.76 -0.62 -4.19
C LEU A 55 10.73 -2.11 -3.90
N TRP A 56 9.65 -2.81 -4.28
CA TRP A 56 9.53 -4.25 -4.09
C TRP A 56 10.59 -5.03 -4.87
N MET A 57 10.79 -4.71 -6.15
CA MET A 57 11.83 -5.34 -6.98
C MET A 57 13.26 -5.02 -6.50
N THR A 58 13.46 -3.89 -5.82
CA THR A 58 14.76 -3.51 -5.25
C THR A 58 14.99 -4.20 -3.89
N GLY A 59 13.95 -4.27 -3.05
CA GLY A 59 14.00 -4.95 -1.76
C GLY A 59 14.25 -6.45 -1.90
N THR A 60 13.60 -7.09 -2.87
CA THR A 60 13.79 -8.53 -3.16
C THR A 60 15.22 -8.89 -3.61
N ARG A 61 16.02 -7.92 -4.10
CA ARG A 61 17.43 -8.16 -4.43
C ARG A 61 18.34 -8.25 -3.21
N HIS A 62 17.93 -7.65 -2.09
CA HIS A 62 18.74 -7.57 -0.86
C HIS A 62 18.27 -8.56 0.22
N LEU A 63 17.16 -9.27 -0.02
CA LEU A 63 16.54 -10.16 0.94
C LEU A 63 16.53 -11.61 0.45
N PRO A 64 17.07 -12.56 1.22
CA PRO A 64 16.86 -13.98 0.95
C PRO A 64 15.36 -14.29 0.94
N ALA A 65 14.88 -15.04 -0.06
CA ALA A 65 13.46 -15.37 -0.20
C ALA A 65 12.84 -16.01 1.07
N ALA A 66 13.66 -16.65 1.89
CA ALA A 66 13.26 -17.24 3.17
C ALA A 66 12.96 -16.21 4.28
N GLN A 67 13.40 -14.95 4.18
CA GLN A 67 13.22 -13.93 5.23
C GLN A 67 12.11 -12.91 4.96
N GLY A 68 11.35 -13.08 3.87
CA GLY A 68 10.26 -12.17 3.50
C GLY A 68 9.17 -12.03 4.57
N GLY A 69 8.97 -13.05 5.40
CA GLY A 69 8.03 -13.03 6.52
C GLY A 69 8.38 -12.03 7.63
N ILE A 70 9.67 -11.73 7.85
CA ILE A 70 10.09 -10.75 8.87
C ILE A 70 9.73 -9.31 8.43
N PHE A 71 9.59 -9.08 7.12
CA PHE A 71 9.23 -7.76 6.58
C PHE A 71 7.73 -7.50 6.60
N THR A 72 6.88 -8.52 6.72
CA THR A 72 5.42 -8.31 6.83
C THR A 72 5.05 -7.59 8.12
N VAL A 73 5.89 -7.67 9.14
CA VAL A 73 5.83 -6.95 10.42
C VAL A 73 5.99 -5.44 10.24
N MET A 74 6.77 -5.04 9.24
CA MET A 74 6.98 -3.63 8.96
C MET A 74 5.70 -2.97 8.44
N LEU A 75 4.74 -3.74 7.89
CA LEU A 75 3.45 -3.20 7.44
C LEU A 75 2.62 -2.59 8.57
N PRO A 76 2.23 -3.33 9.64
CA PRO A 76 1.49 -2.74 10.73
C PRO A 76 2.28 -1.63 11.44
N ILE A 77 3.61 -1.77 11.59
CA ILE A 77 4.45 -0.72 12.19
C ILE A 77 4.40 0.56 11.38
N SER A 78 4.62 0.46 10.06
CA SER A 78 4.59 1.64 9.18
C SER A 78 3.21 2.27 9.13
N ALA A 79 2.15 1.45 9.09
CA ALA A 79 0.77 1.93 9.12
C ALA A 79 0.46 2.70 10.41
N ALA A 80 0.84 2.17 11.58
CA ALA A 80 0.65 2.83 12.86
C ALA A 80 1.45 4.14 12.95
N LEU A 81 2.71 4.14 12.53
CA LEU A 81 3.55 5.34 12.53
C LEU A 81 2.98 6.43 11.60
N VAL A 82 2.53 6.08 10.39
CA VAL A 82 1.91 7.04 9.47
C VAL A 82 0.60 7.57 10.06
N GLY A 83 -0.24 6.72 10.66
CA GLY A 83 -1.47 7.14 11.33
C GLY A 83 -1.21 8.16 12.44
N VAL A 84 -0.27 7.87 13.34
CA VAL A 84 0.04 8.75 14.48
C VAL A 84 0.79 10.02 14.04
N LEU A 85 1.84 9.88 13.21
CA LEU A 85 2.75 10.99 12.89
C LEU A 85 2.28 11.87 11.75
N ALA A 86 1.63 11.30 10.72
CA ALA A 86 1.21 12.04 9.53
C ALA A 86 -0.29 12.39 9.56
N LEU A 87 -1.14 11.50 10.08
CA LEU A 87 -2.59 11.76 10.17
C LEU A 87 -3.01 12.35 11.53
N GLY A 88 -2.13 12.34 12.53
CA GLY A 88 -2.41 12.88 13.87
C GLY A 88 -3.38 12.03 14.68
N GLU A 89 -3.54 10.75 14.33
CA GLU A 89 -4.45 9.84 15.03
C GLU A 89 -3.91 9.51 16.43
N THR A 90 -4.79 9.57 17.43
CA THR A 90 -4.46 9.14 18.79
C THR A 90 -4.83 7.68 18.98
N MET A 91 -3.85 6.84 19.30
CA MET A 91 -4.10 5.43 19.54
C MET A 91 -4.78 5.24 20.90
N THR A 92 -5.96 4.64 20.90
CA THR A 92 -6.63 4.25 22.14
C THR A 92 -5.89 3.09 22.82
N GLY A 93 -6.10 2.88 24.12
CA GLY A 93 -5.47 1.77 24.85
C GLY A 93 -5.78 0.38 24.23
N LEU A 94 -6.97 0.22 23.65
CA LEU A 94 -7.35 -1.02 22.97
C LEU A 94 -6.61 -1.21 21.63
N GLN A 95 -6.38 -0.14 20.87
CA GLN A 95 -5.59 -0.19 19.63
C GLN A 95 -4.12 -0.49 19.92
N LEU A 96 -3.55 0.08 20.99
CA LEU A 96 -2.20 -0.26 21.44
C LEU A 96 -2.10 -1.74 21.85
N LEU A 97 -3.10 -2.26 22.56
CA LEU A 97 -3.15 -3.68 22.92
C LEU A 97 -3.25 -4.58 21.67
N ALA A 98 -4.15 -4.26 20.73
CA ALA A 98 -4.29 -5.01 19.48
C ALA A 98 -2.98 -4.97 18.65
N PHE A 99 -2.33 -3.82 18.61
CA PHE A 99 -1.03 -3.64 17.96
C PHE A 99 0.07 -4.47 18.64
N ALA A 100 0.13 -4.47 19.97
CA ALA A 100 1.06 -5.29 20.74
C ALA A 100 0.84 -6.79 20.51
N ILE A 101 -0.42 -7.25 20.48
CA ILE A 101 -0.78 -8.63 20.17
C ILE A 101 -0.33 -9.00 18.75
N ALA A 102 -0.56 -8.11 17.76
CA ALA A 102 -0.13 -8.34 16.38
C ALA A 102 1.40 -8.46 16.26
N LEU A 103 2.15 -7.57 16.93
CA LEU A 103 3.61 -7.64 17.00
C LEU A 103 4.12 -8.89 17.72
N PHE A 104 3.41 -9.34 18.76
CA PHE A 104 3.75 -10.55 19.49
C PHE A 104 3.54 -11.82 18.65
N GLY A 105 2.41 -11.92 17.94
CA GLY A 105 2.15 -13.05 17.03
C GLY A 105 3.22 -13.17 15.94
N VAL A 106 3.65 -12.02 15.41
CA VAL A 106 4.81 -11.93 14.53
C VAL A 106 6.09 -12.47 15.19
N PHE A 107 6.42 -12.01 16.40
CA PHE A 107 7.66 -12.37 17.09
C PHE A 107 7.73 -13.89 17.30
N LEU A 108 6.60 -14.51 17.63
CA LEU A 108 6.48 -15.95 17.75
C LEU A 108 6.78 -16.68 16.43
N THR A 109 6.25 -16.20 15.31
CA THR A 109 6.52 -16.81 13.99
C THR A 109 7.98 -16.64 13.55
N TRP A 110 8.67 -15.62 14.03
CA TRP A 110 10.09 -15.38 13.73
C TRP A 110 11.00 -16.38 14.47
N ASN A 111 10.67 -16.74 15.71
CA ASN A 111 11.51 -17.61 16.55
C ASN A 111 11.44 -19.11 16.20
N HIS A 112 10.56 -19.52 15.28
CA HIS A 112 10.40 -20.92 14.85
C HIS A 112 11.13 -21.25 13.52
N ARG A 113 12.16 -20.47 13.15
CA ARG A 113 13.10 -20.76 12.06
C ARG A 113 14.53 -20.62 12.55
#